data_AF-A0A098EHF9-F1
#
_entry.id   AF-A0A098EHF9-F1
#
_cell.length_a   1.000
_cell.length_b   1.000
_cell.length_c   1.000
_cell.angle_alpha   90.00
_cell.angle_beta   90.00
_cell.angle_gamma   90.00
#
_symmetry.space_group_name_H-M   'P 1'
#
loop_
_entity.id
_entity.type
_entity.pdbx_description
1 polymer ?
#
loop_
_entity_poly.entity_id
_entity_poly.type
_entity_poly.pdbx_seq_one_letter_code
_entity_poly.pdbx_strand_id
1 'polypeptide(L)'
;MNMKTFSSYIVLIGTVIVALSGNWVLKHYDTLSLYPKSLSIMFGVGWLLIVCAYILNILSPYHEVPPTDRRDNRDVINQWERHRKRLENGFIGIALVTLVLAAFSSWSLVFDLFFLYFFIGMVAAGFLFVMQGDRVEGPDDLNFKGKTKKFLDVIDYRRHPFSLSLILFTLIVGSFVLSKEFGIPFYMEVSGDPRYATDLPNFAFSLSSLLIVSGFIYIINNGDLFGIRKAKQNGMKVLFIHFFELIICGASFCIWLFIVIEALVLHY
;
A
#
# COMPACT_ATOMS: atom_id res chain seq x y z
N MET A 1 -10.80 10.65 -21.86
CA MET A 1 -10.17 9.65 -20.97
C MET A 1 -11.21 8.59 -20.66
N ASN A 2 -10.91 7.29 -20.81
CA ASN A 2 -11.91 6.22 -20.58
C ASN A 2 -12.28 6.15 -19.08
N MET A 3 -13.54 5.83 -18.76
CA MET A 3 -14.07 5.78 -17.40
C MET A 3 -13.29 4.80 -16.50
N LYS A 4 -12.77 3.70 -17.07
CA LYS A 4 -11.89 2.76 -16.34
C LYS A 4 -10.49 3.30 -16.08
N THR A 5 -9.93 4.08 -17.00
CA THR A 5 -8.67 4.81 -16.77
C THR A 5 -8.87 5.83 -15.65
N PHE A 6 -9.96 6.58 -15.68
CA PHE A 6 -10.29 7.55 -14.62
C PHE A 6 -10.46 6.88 -13.25
N SER A 7 -11.22 5.78 -13.18
CA SER A 7 -11.35 4.94 -11.99
C SER A 7 -9.98 4.47 -11.47
N SER A 8 -9.06 4.08 -12.36
CA SER A 8 -7.71 3.64 -11.98
C SER A 8 -6.90 4.73 -11.29
N TYR A 9 -6.94 5.97 -11.79
CA TYR A 9 -6.30 7.11 -11.14
C TYR A 9 -6.97 7.47 -9.80
N ILE A 10 -8.30 7.39 -9.72
CA ILE A 10 -9.02 7.65 -8.47
C ILE A 10 -8.64 6.62 -7.40
N VAL A 11 -8.58 5.33 -7.74
CA VAL A 11 -8.12 4.31 -6.78
C VAL A 11 -6.71 4.63 -6.32
N LEU A 12 -5.78 4.93 -7.24
CA LEU A 12 -4.40 5.26 -6.86
C LEU A 12 -4.35 6.45 -5.90
N ILE A 13 -5.04 7.55 -6.23
CA ILE A 13 -5.08 8.75 -5.39
C ILE A 13 -5.71 8.45 -4.04
N GLY A 14 -6.85 7.74 -4.00
CA GLY A 14 -7.53 7.37 -2.76
C GLY A 14 -6.64 6.52 -1.86
N THR A 15 -5.99 5.49 -2.43
CA THR A 15 -5.06 4.61 -1.71
C THR A 15 -3.84 5.36 -1.17
N VAL A 16 -3.29 6.31 -1.93
CA VAL A 16 -2.19 7.18 -1.46
C VAL A 16 -2.65 8.11 -0.34
N ILE A 17 -3.84 8.71 -0.44
CA ILE A 17 -4.40 9.57 0.62
C ILE A 17 -4.58 8.77 1.90
N VAL A 18 -5.16 7.57 1.83
CA VAL A 18 -5.33 6.67 2.99
C VAL A 18 -3.98 6.35 3.61
N ALA A 19 -2.98 5.95 2.82
CA ALA A 19 -1.63 5.63 3.32
C ALA A 19 -0.97 6.83 4.03
N LEU A 20 -0.97 8.01 3.41
CA LEU A 20 -0.30 9.20 3.94
C LEU A 20 -1.01 9.73 5.20
N SER A 21 -2.33 9.85 5.15
CA SER A 21 -3.10 10.34 6.31
C SER A 21 -3.05 9.37 7.49
N GLY A 22 -3.13 8.05 7.24
CA GLY A 22 -3.01 7.04 8.27
C GLY A 22 -1.62 6.99 8.92
N ASN A 23 -0.54 7.05 8.13
CA ASN A 23 0.81 7.10 8.68
C ASN A 23 1.04 8.36 9.51
N TRP A 24 0.42 9.48 9.11
CA TRP A 24 0.49 10.72 9.88
C TRP A 24 -0.21 10.59 11.24
N VAL A 25 -1.40 9.96 11.30
CA VAL A 25 -2.11 9.64 12.57
C VAL A 25 -1.16 8.95 13.53
N LEU A 26 -0.54 7.86 13.06
CA LEU A 26 0.31 7.02 13.89
C LEU A 26 1.58 7.77 14.34
N LYS A 27 2.24 8.50 13.43
CA LYS A 27 3.45 9.27 13.77
C LYS A 27 3.21 10.34 14.83
N HIS A 28 2.01 10.93 14.90
CA HIS A 28 1.71 12.05 15.80
C HIS A 28 0.82 11.67 16.98
N TYR A 29 0.67 10.38 17.25
CA TYR A 29 -0.19 9.92 18.33
C TYR A 29 0.29 10.46 19.69
N ASP A 30 1.57 10.33 20.06
CA ASP A 30 2.03 10.78 21.39
C ASP A 30 2.21 12.29 21.50
N THR A 31 2.37 13.00 20.38
CA THR A 31 2.68 14.44 20.37
C THR A 31 1.44 15.33 20.40
N LEU A 32 0.27 14.80 20.04
CA LEU A 32 -0.97 15.56 19.98
C LEU A 32 -1.99 15.07 21.02
N SER A 33 -2.67 16.03 21.66
CA SER A 33 -3.80 15.73 22.55
C SER A 33 -5.04 15.31 21.77
N LEU A 34 -5.31 15.98 20.65
CA LEU A 34 -6.41 15.67 19.72
C LEU A 34 -5.94 15.81 18.29
N TYR A 35 -6.44 14.94 17.41
CA TYR A 35 -6.12 15.01 15.99
C TYR A 35 -6.87 16.16 15.29
N PRO A 36 -6.24 16.84 14.32
CA PRO A 36 -6.94 17.79 13.48
C PRO A 36 -8.08 17.10 12.72
N LYS A 37 -9.30 17.66 12.79
CA LYS A 37 -10.48 17.12 12.07
C LYS A 37 -10.23 16.95 10.57
N SER A 38 -9.42 17.83 9.98
CA SER A 38 -9.04 17.77 8.56
C SER A 38 -8.39 16.44 8.18
N LEU A 39 -7.65 15.81 9.10
CA LEU A 39 -6.96 14.55 8.85
C LEU A 39 -7.94 13.37 8.78
N SER A 40 -8.88 13.28 9.73
CA SER A 40 -9.93 12.26 9.71
C SER A 40 -10.83 12.42 8.48
N ILE A 41 -11.10 13.66 8.08
CA ILE A 41 -11.81 13.96 6.83
C ILE A 41 -11.00 13.47 5.61
N MET A 42 -9.70 13.77 5.53
CA MET A 42 -8.85 13.30 4.44
C MET A 42 -8.80 11.78 4.36
N PHE A 43 -8.68 11.10 5.50
CA PHE A 43 -8.70 9.64 5.57
C PHE A 43 -10.03 9.06 5.05
N GLY A 44 -11.15 9.64 5.48
CA GLY A 44 -12.49 9.28 4.99
C GLY A 44 -12.69 9.57 3.50
N VAL A 45 -12.18 10.71 2.99
CA VAL A 45 -12.19 11.05 1.57
C VAL A 45 -11.39 10.04 0.76
N GLY A 46 -10.21 9.61 1.24
CA GLY A 46 -9.42 8.57 0.60
C GLY A 46 -10.21 7.27 0.43
N TRP A 47 -10.89 6.82 1.49
CA TRP A 47 -11.78 5.66 1.44
C TRP A 47 -12.95 5.84 0.46
N LEU A 48 -13.60 7.01 0.49
CA LEU A 48 -14.69 7.33 -0.42
C LEU A 48 -14.25 7.25 -1.88
N LEU A 49 -13.05 7.76 -2.21
CA LEU A 49 -12.49 7.67 -3.55
C LEU A 49 -12.29 6.22 -3.99
N ILE A 50 -11.73 5.36 -3.13
CA ILE A 50 -11.52 3.93 -3.43
C ILE A 50 -12.87 3.24 -3.72
N VAL A 51 -13.87 3.45 -2.86
CA VAL A 51 -15.20 2.83 -2.99
C VAL A 51 -15.94 3.34 -4.22
N CYS A 52 -15.96 4.65 -4.45
CA CYS A 52 -16.59 5.25 -5.63
C CYS A 52 -15.93 4.73 -6.92
N ALA A 53 -14.60 4.66 -6.95
CA ALA A 53 -13.89 4.14 -8.11
C ALA A 53 -14.15 2.66 -8.36
N TYR A 54 -14.30 1.86 -7.30
CA TYR A 54 -14.71 0.46 -7.40
C TYR A 54 -16.10 0.31 -8.02
N ILE A 55 -17.09 1.06 -7.52
CA ILE A 55 -18.46 1.08 -8.04
C ILE A 55 -18.48 1.52 -9.51
N LEU A 56 -17.76 2.59 -9.85
CA LEU A 56 -17.63 3.07 -11.23
C LEU A 56 -17.04 1.99 -12.17
N ASN A 57 -16.10 1.18 -11.67
CA ASN A 57 -15.48 0.13 -12.47
C ASN A 57 -16.46 -1.03 -12.75
N ILE A 58 -17.28 -1.39 -11.76
CA ILE A 58 -18.34 -2.40 -11.91
C ILE A 58 -19.39 -1.94 -12.93
N LEU A 59 -19.82 -0.69 -12.84
CA LEU A 59 -20.89 -0.14 -13.67
C LEU A 59 -20.43 0.19 -15.11
N SER A 60 -19.13 0.32 -15.36
CA SER A 60 -18.61 0.72 -16.66
C SER A 60 -18.40 -0.49 -17.60
N PRO A 61 -19.16 -0.61 -18.71
CA PRO A 61 -18.89 -1.61 -19.73
C PRO A 61 -17.57 -1.27 -20.43
N TYR A 62 -16.58 -2.16 -20.32
CA TYR A 62 -15.29 -1.97 -20.98
C TYR A 62 -15.40 -2.37 -22.44
N HIS A 63 -15.22 -1.41 -23.34
CA HIS A 63 -14.95 -1.68 -24.74
C HIS A 63 -13.43 -1.75 -24.90
N GLU A 64 -12.90 -2.95 -25.10
CA GLU A 64 -11.49 -3.13 -25.46
C GLU A 64 -11.24 -2.39 -26.77
N VAL A 65 -10.50 -1.28 -26.70
CA VAL A 65 -10.03 -0.60 -27.92
C VAL A 65 -9.05 -1.56 -28.60
N PRO A 66 -9.28 -1.94 -29.88
CA PRO A 66 -8.45 -2.92 -30.56
C PRO A 66 -6.96 -2.53 -30.53
N PRO A 67 -6.05 -3.51 -30.65
CA PRO A 67 -4.63 -3.36 -30.27
C PRO A 67 -3.84 -2.34 -31.10
N THR A 68 -4.41 -1.81 -32.18
CA THR A 68 -3.63 -1.23 -33.29
C THR A 68 -3.18 0.22 -33.11
N ASP A 69 -3.79 1.03 -32.24
CA ASP A 69 -3.59 2.50 -32.32
C ASP A 69 -2.83 3.19 -31.18
N ARG A 70 -2.41 2.50 -30.11
CA ARG A 70 -1.66 3.16 -29.00
C ARG A 70 -0.50 2.33 -28.47
N ARG A 71 0.68 2.95 -28.44
CA ARG A 71 1.88 2.43 -27.78
C ARG A 71 1.59 2.09 -26.32
N ASP A 72 1.92 0.88 -25.89
CA ASP A 72 1.85 0.47 -24.49
C ASP A 72 3.17 0.88 -23.80
N ASN A 73 3.07 1.69 -22.74
CA ASN A 73 4.26 2.12 -22.00
C ASN A 73 4.94 0.99 -21.22
N ARG A 74 4.32 -0.20 -21.17
CA ARG A 74 4.96 -1.40 -20.62
C ARG A 74 6.26 -1.78 -21.33
N ASP A 75 6.34 -1.57 -22.64
CA ASP A 75 7.55 -1.86 -23.40
C ASP A 75 8.72 -0.99 -22.93
N VAL A 76 8.43 0.24 -22.50
CA VAL A 76 9.43 1.16 -21.93
C VAL A 76 9.91 0.63 -20.58
N ILE A 77 9.01 0.11 -19.73
CA ILE A 77 9.35 -0.50 -18.44
C ILE A 77 10.22 -1.75 -18.65
N ASN A 78 9.82 -2.62 -19.59
CA ASN A 78 10.58 -3.83 -19.94
C ASN A 78 11.96 -3.49 -20.56
N GLN A 79 12.07 -2.40 -21.33
CA GLN A 79 13.36 -1.91 -21.84
C GLN A 79 14.23 -1.28 -20.74
N TRP A 80 13.60 -0.63 -19.75
CA TRP A 80 14.29 -0.02 -18.62
C TRP A 80 15.00 -1.08 -17.77
N GLU A 81 14.43 -2.28 -17.62
CA GLU A 81 15.09 -3.41 -16.97
C GLU A 81 16.48 -3.72 -17.56
N ARG A 82 16.65 -3.55 -18.88
CA ARG A 82 17.95 -3.81 -19.54
C ARG A 82 19.03 -2.80 -19.16
N HIS A 83 18.63 -1.58 -18.76
CA HIS A 83 19.53 -0.49 -18.35
C HIS A 83 19.51 -0.24 -16.83
N ARG A 84 18.87 -1.15 -16.08
CA ARG A 84 18.54 -1.06 -14.65
C ARG A 84 19.73 -0.66 -13.77
N LYS A 85 20.89 -1.30 -13.96
CA LYS A 85 22.07 -1.10 -13.09
C LYS A 85 22.57 0.35 -13.02
N ARG A 86 22.53 1.11 -14.13
CA ARG A 86 23.07 2.48 -14.15
C ARG A 86 22.16 3.46 -13.42
N LEU A 87 20.85 3.29 -13.57
CA LEU A 87 19.86 4.16 -12.96
C LEU A 87 19.67 3.84 -11.48
N GLU A 88 19.63 2.56 -11.11
CA GLU A 88 19.58 2.14 -9.69
C GLU A 88 20.77 2.69 -8.90
N ASN A 89 21.98 2.56 -9.43
CA ASN A 89 23.17 3.09 -8.77
C ASN A 89 23.13 4.62 -8.62
N GLY A 90 22.53 5.33 -9.59
CA GLY A 90 22.34 6.78 -9.52
C GLY A 90 21.35 7.18 -8.43
N PHE A 91 20.18 6.55 -8.37
CA PHE A 91 19.18 6.83 -7.33
C PHE A 91 19.68 6.46 -5.92
N ILE A 92 20.35 5.32 -5.76
CA ILE A 92 20.96 4.91 -4.50
C ILE A 92 22.05 5.92 -4.09
N GLY A 93 22.88 6.36 -5.04
CA GLY A 93 23.90 7.38 -4.80
C GLY A 93 23.30 8.71 -4.33
N ILE A 94 22.24 9.19 -4.98
CA ILE A 94 21.53 10.41 -4.57
C ILE A 94 20.96 10.24 -3.15
N ALA A 95 20.29 9.12 -2.86
CA ALA A 95 19.73 8.85 -1.55
C ALA A 95 20.81 8.78 -0.45
N LEU A 96 21.97 8.17 -0.74
CA LEU A 96 23.09 8.13 0.20
C LEU A 96 23.66 9.53 0.45
N VAL A 97 23.85 10.33 -0.59
CA VAL A 97 24.35 11.71 -0.46
C VAL A 97 23.39 12.55 0.38
N THR A 98 22.08 12.48 0.11
CA THR A 98 21.09 13.24 0.90
C THR A 98 21.03 12.78 2.35
N LEU A 99 21.17 11.47 2.64
CA LEU A 99 21.26 10.97 4.01
C LEU A 99 22.52 11.46 4.74
N VAL A 100 23.68 11.47 4.06
CA VAL A 100 24.93 12.02 4.62
C VAL A 100 24.78 13.51 4.91
N LEU A 101 24.19 14.28 3.98
CA LEU A 101 23.91 15.71 4.20
C LEU A 101 22.93 15.94 5.36
N ALA A 102 21.90 15.10 5.48
CA ALA A 102 20.95 15.17 6.59
C ALA A 102 21.59 14.90 7.95
N ALA A 103 22.60 14.02 8.01
CA ALA A 103 23.33 13.71 9.24
C ALA A 103 24.08 14.93 9.81
N PHE A 104 24.50 15.86 8.96
CA PHE A 104 25.08 17.14 9.41
C PHE A 104 24.03 18.08 10.03
N SER A 105 22.74 17.88 9.76
CA SER A 105 21.66 18.67 10.35
C SER A 105 21.14 18.01 11.64
N SER A 106 20.65 16.77 11.57
CA SER A 106 20.22 16.02 12.76
C SER A 106 20.03 14.53 12.45
N TRP A 107 20.27 13.67 13.45
CA TRP A 107 20.00 12.24 13.34
C TRP A 107 18.50 11.92 13.14
N SER A 108 17.60 12.71 13.72
CA SER A 108 16.16 12.57 13.49
C SER A 108 15.79 12.72 12.02
N LEU A 109 16.38 13.70 11.33
CA LEU A 109 16.14 13.93 9.91
C LEU A 109 16.66 12.76 9.06
N VAL A 110 17.78 12.16 9.44
CA VAL A 110 18.33 10.97 8.76
C VAL A 110 17.33 9.82 8.81
N PHE A 111 16.78 9.50 9.98
CA PHE A 111 15.80 8.42 10.12
C PHE A 111 14.51 8.72 9.34
N ASP A 112 14.00 9.95 9.43
CA ASP A 112 12.81 10.35 8.69
C ASP A 112 13.00 10.20 7.16
N LEU A 113 14.15 10.63 6.63
CA LEU A 113 14.48 10.45 5.21
C LEU A 113 14.72 9.00 4.83
N PHE A 114 15.36 8.22 5.71
CA PHE A 114 15.58 6.80 5.48
C PHE A 114 14.26 6.06 5.33
N PHE A 115 13.31 6.27 6.25
CA PHE A 115 11.99 5.66 6.14
C PHE A 115 11.25 6.14 4.89
N LEU A 116 11.30 7.43 4.57
CA LEU A 116 10.71 7.97 3.33
C LEU A 116 11.27 7.29 2.08
N TYR A 117 12.59 7.15 1.97
CA TYR A 117 13.24 6.47 0.83
C TYR A 117 12.92 4.99 0.80
N PHE A 118 12.84 4.33 1.96
CA PHE A 118 12.43 2.95 2.05
C PHE A 118 11.00 2.75 1.53
N PHE A 119 10.06 3.63 1.88
CA PHE A 119 8.68 3.59 1.38
C PHE A 119 8.59 3.84 -0.11
N ILE A 120 9.24 4.88 -0.61
CA ILE A 120 9.29 5.17 -2.05
C ILE A 120 9.89 3.97 -2.80
N GLY A 121 10.97 3.38 -2.26
CA GLY A 121 11.61 2.19 -2.77
C GLY A 121 10.67 0.99 -2.85
N MET A 122 9.94 0.68 -1.78
CA MET A 122 8.97 -0.42 -1.76
C MET A 122 7.83 -0.20 -2.75
N VAL A 123 7.25 1.01 -2.80
CA VAL A 123 6.16 1.34 -3.73
C VAL A 123 6.65 1.29 -5.18
N ALA A 124 7.83 1.84 -5.47
CA ALA A 124 8.40 1.83 -6.82
C ALA A 124 8.80 0.42 -7.27
N ALA A 125 9.43 -0.37 -6.40
CA ALA A 125 9.76 -1.77 -6.68
C ALA A 125 8.50 -2.60 -6.90
N GLY A 126 7.47 -2.42 -6.07
CA GLY A 126 6.17 -3.07 -6.24
C GLY A 126 5.46 -2.64 -7.52
N PHE A 127 5.50 -1.36 -7.87
CA PHE A 127 4.98 -0.85 -9.14
C PHE A 127 5.67 -1.55 -10.33
N LEU A 128 7.00 -1.58 -10.36
CA LEU A 128 7.75 -2.25 -11.42
C LEU A 128 7.41 -3.73 -11.48
N PHE A 129 7.42 -4.43 -10.33
CA PHE A 129 7.10 -5.85 -10.26
C PHE A 129 5.70 -6.19 -10.83
N VAL A 130 4.69 -5.38 -10.50
CA VAL A 130 3.31 -5.56 -10.97
C VAL A 130 3.17 -5.18 -12.45
N MET A 131 3.80 -4.08 -12.88
CA MET A 131 3.59 -3.54 -14.23
C MET A 131 4.45 -4.20 -15.30
N GLN A 132 5.57 -4.81 -14.93
CA GLN A 132 6.51 -5.47 -15.84
C GLN A 132 5.97 -6.83 -16.34
N GLY A 133 6.47 -7.26 -17.50
CA GLY A 133 6.20 -8.59 -18.06
C GLY A 133 5.18 -8.57 -19.20
N ASP A 134 5.16 -9.65 -19.97
CA ASP A 134 4.33 -9.72 -21.17
C ASP A 134 2.84 -9.69 -20.83
N ARG A 135 2.02 -9.20 -21.77
CA ARG A 135 0.58 -9.27 -21.66
C ARG A 135 0.17 -10.73 -21.76
N VAL A 136 -0.04 -11.38 -20.61
CA VAL A 136 -0.52 -12.76 -20.59
C VAL A 136 -2.01 -12.73 -20.94
N GLU A 137 -2.35 -13.10 -22.16
CA GLU A 137 -3.76 -13.18 -22.61
C GLU A 137 -4.43 -14.51 -22.22
N GLY A 138 -3.65 -15.48 -21.70
CA GLY A 138 -4.15 -16.80 -21.27
C GLY A 138 -4.61 -16.88 -19.80
N PRO A 139 -5.50 -17.82 -19.46
CA PRO A 139 -5.87 -18.10 -18.08
C PRO A 139 -4.66 -18.69 -17.34
N ASP A 140 -4.14 -17.93 -16.39
CA ASP A 140 -3.11 -18.42 -15.47
C ASP A 140 -3.80 -19.12 -14.30
N ASP A 141 -4.38 -20.28 -14.62
CA ASP A 141 -5.15 -21.09 -13.69
C ASP A 141 -4.19 -21.85 -12.78
N LEU A 142 -3.79 -21.21 -11.69
CA LEU A 142 -3.28 -21.95 -10.54
C LEU A 142 -4.38 -22.94 -10.11
N ASN A 143 -4.14 -24.24 -10.36
CA ASN A 143 -5.10 -25.34 -10.17
C ASN A 143 -5.34 -25.67 -8.68
N PHE A 144 -5.66 -24.67 -7.86
CA PHE A 144 -6.07 -24.89 -6.47
C PHE A 144 -7.50 -25.44 -6.42
N LYS A 145 -7.74 -26.42 -5.54
CA LYS A 145 -9.07 -27.03 -5.32
C LYS A 145 -9.52 -26.85 -3.87
N GLY A 146 -10.83 -26.89 -3.62
CA GLY A 146 -11.42 -26.93 -2.28
C GLY A 146 -11.46 -25.58 -1.54
N LYS A 147 -11.28 -25.61 -0.21
CA LYS A 147 -11.39 -24.43 0.67
C LYS A 147 -10.32 -23.37 0.40
N THR A 148 -9.10 -23.79 0.06
CA THR A 148 -7.98 -22.90 -0.27
C THR A 148 -8.28 -22.03 -1.48
N LYS A 149 -8.93 -22.59 -2.51
CA LYS A 149 -9.37 -21.81 -3.68
C LYS A 149 -10.37 -20.74 -3.28
N LYS A 150 -11.38 -21.09 -2.48
CA LYS A 150 -12.39 -20.11 -2.00
C LYS A 150 -11.75 -18.96 -1.23
N PHE A 151 -10.78 -19.25 -0.36
CA PHE A 151 -10.06 -18.21 0.37
C PHE A 151 -9.25 -17.32 -0.58
N LEU A 152 -8.45 -17.91 -1.48
CA LEU A 152 -7.67 -17.18 -2.48
C LEU A 152 -8.55 -16.33 -3.41
N ASP A 153 -9.73 -16.82 -3.81
CA ASP A 153 -10.70 -16.08 -4.62
C ASP A 153 -11.28 -14.87 -3.87
N VAL A 154 -11.42 -14.95 -2.54
CA VAL A 154 -11.93 -13.85 -1.68
C VAL A 154 -10.86 -12.79 -1.45
N ILE A 155 -9.58 -13.16 -1.42
CA ILE A 155 -8.47 -12.20 -1.31
C ILE A 155 -7.90 -11.83 -2.68
N ASP A 156 -8.56 -12.18 -3.78
CA ASP A 156 -8.04 -11.90 -5.12
C ASP A 156 -8.23 -10.42 -5.50
N TYR A 157 -7.16 -9.62 -5.33
CA TYR A 157 -7.18 -8.17 -5.61
C TYR A 157 -7.32 -7.83 -7.08
N ARG A 158 -7.32 -8.82 -7.97
CA ARG A 158 -7.72 -8.61 -9.37
C ARG A 158 -9.20 -8.25 -9.48
N ARG A 159 -10.04 -8.60 -8.48
CA ARG A 159 -11.50 -8.39 -8.51
C ARG A 159 -11.97 -7.20 -7.68
N HIS A 160 -11.24 -6.81 -6.65
CA HIS A 160 -11.59 -5.67 -5.78
C HIS A 160 -10.32 -4.99 -5.23
N PRO A 161 -10.39 -3.69 -4.88
CA PRO A 161 -9.24 -2.96 -4.34
C PRO A 161 -9.01 -3.20 -2.84
N PHE A 162 -9.93 -3.91 -2.16
CA PHE A 162 -9.89 -4.09 -0.71
C PHE A 162 -8.89 -5.17 -0.29
N SER A 163 -7.64 -4.78 -0.04
CA SER A 163 -6.60 -5.71 0.43
C SER A 163 -6.64 -5.95 1.94
N LEU A 164 -6.08 -7.08 2.40
CA LEU A 164 -5.92 -7.36 3.83
C LEU A 164 -5.14 -6.23 4.51
N SER A 165 -4.10 -5.72 3.84
CA SER A 165 -3.33 -4.57 4.31
C SER A 165 -4.19 -3.32 4.48
N LEU A 166 -5.07 -3.01 3.52
CA LEU A 166 -5.96 -1.86 3.60
C LEU A 166 -6.94 -1.96 4.79
N ILE A 167 -7.53 -3.15 4.97
CA ILE A 167 -8.48 -3.41 6.05
C ILE A 167 -7.77 -3.28 7.40
N LEU A 168 -6.65 -3.97 7.58
CA LEU A 168 -5.91 -3.95 8.84
C LEU A 168 -5.34 -2.57 9.16
N PHE A 169 -4.76 -1.88 8.17
CA PHE A 169 -4.26 -0.53 8.33
C PHE A 169 -5.39 0.44 8.76
N THR A 170 -6.58 0.27 8.19
CA THR A 170 -7.75 1.08 8.58
C THR A 170 -8.22 0.79 9.99
N LEU A 171 -8.21 -0.48 10.42
CA LEU A 171 -8.52 -0.84 11.81
C LEU A 171 -7.52 -0.23 12.78
N ILE A 172 -6.22 -0.30 12.47
CA ILE A 172 -5.16 0.31 13.26
C ILE A 172 -5.39 1.82 13.36
N VAL A 173 -5.49 2.53 12.24
CA VAL A 173 -5.70 3.99 12.22
C VAL A 173 -6.98 4.38 12.96
N GLY A 174 -8.09 3.68 12.71
CA GLY A 174 -9.37 3.93 13.37
C GLY A 174 -9.28 3.73 14.89
N SER A 175 -8.60 2.67 15.35
CA SER A 175 -8.41 2.42 16.78
C SER A 175 -7.63 3.54 17.47
N PHE A 176 -6.59 4.09 16.82
CA PHE A 176 -5.80 5.21 17.34
C PHE A 176 -6.58 6.52 17.40
N VAL A 177 -7.38 6.80 16.37
CA VAL A 177 -8.27 7.99 16.35
C VAL A 177 -9.30 7.90 17.48
N LEU A 178 -9.98 6.75 17.61
CA LEU A 178 -10.98 6.55 18.66
C LEU A 178 -10.35 6.56 20.06
N SER A 179 -9.18 5.95 20.23
CA SER A 179 -8.43 5.97 21.49
C SER A 179 -8.20 7.40 21.99
N LYS A 180 -7.80 8.33 21.10
CA LYS A 180 -7.66 9.75 21.45
C LYS A 180 -8.99 10.42 21.77
N GLU A 181 -10.04 10.13 21.03
CA GLU A 181 -11.37 10.70 21.29
C GLU A 181 -11.96 10.26 22.64
N PHE A 182 -11.72 9.01 23.04
CA PHE A 182 -12.20 8.45 24.31
C PHE A 182 -11.22 8.58 25.48
N GLY A 183 -10.03 9.12 25.26
CA GLY A 183 -9.00 9.25 26.29
C GLY A 183 -8.42 7.92 26.78
N ILE A 184 -8.45 6.88 25.94
CA ILE A 184 -7.89 5.56 26.24
C ILE A 184 -6.42 5.58 25.78
N PRO A 185 -5.43 5.51 26.67
CA PRO A 185 -4.03 5.57 26.27
C PRO A 185 -3.59 4.24 25.63
N PHE A 186 -3.33 4.27 24.32
CA PHE A 186 -2.52 3.25 23.68
C PHE A 186 -1.04 3.52 23.97
N TYR A 187 -0.39 2.56 24.62
CA TYR A 187 1.05 2.64 24.85
C TYR A 187 1.76 2.20 23.58
N MET A 188 2.18 3.17 22.78
CA MET A 188 3.14 2.92 21.71
C MET A 188 4.51 2.80 22.37
N GLU A 189 4.97 1.58 22.59
CA GLU A 189 6.29 1.33 23.17
C GLU A 189 7.39 1.82 22.20
N VAL A 190 7.77 3.09 22.32
CA VAL A 190 8.88 3.73 21.59
C VAL A 190 10.13 3.82 22.48
N SER A 191 10.10 3.25 23.69
CA SER A 191 11.12 3.45 24.74
C SER A 191 12.46 2.75 24.49
N GLY A 192 12.61 2.02 23.39
CA GLY A 192 13.87 1.32 23.08
C GLY A 192 14.23 0.23 24.10
N ASP A 193 13.24 -0.26 24.86
CA ASP A 193 13.43 -1.38 25.79
C ASP A 193 13.72 -2.65 24.98
N PRO A 194 14.86 -3.34 25.19
CA PRO A 194 15.25 -4.54 24.45
C PRO A 194 14.26 -5.72 24.58
N ARG A 195 13.23 -5.59 25.42
CA ARG A 195 12.14 -6.57 25.56
C ARG A 195 11.23 -6.67 24.33
N TYR A 196 11.14 -5.60 23.53
CA TYR A 196 10.25 -5.56 22.36
C TYR A 196 11.04 -5.23 21.10
N ALA A 197 11.11 -6.19 20.17
CA ALA A 197 11.97 -6.11 19.00
C ALA A 197 11.42 -5.19 17.88
N THR A 198 10.14 -4.82 17.92
CA THR A 198 9.46 -4.07 16.84
C THR A 198 8.26 -3.26 17.35
N ASP A 199 8.03 -2.10 16.75
CA ASP A 199 6.96 -1.15 17.06
C ASP A 199 5.87 -1.10 15.96
N LEU A 200 4.63 -0.83 16.38
CA LEU A 200 3.46 -0.78 15.48
C LEU A 200 3.59 0.28 14.36
N PRO A 201 4.16 1.48 14.57
CA PRO A 201 4.33 2.48 13.50
C PRO A 201 5.13 1.96 12.30
N ASN A 202 6.23 1.25 12.53
CA ASN A 202 7.05 0.70 11.45
C ASN A 202 6.34 -0.41 10.66
N PHE A 203 5.57 -1.24 11.36
CA PHE A 203 4.73 -2.25 10.73
C PHE A 203 3.55 -1.63 9.95
N ALA A 204 2.92 -0.58 10.48
CA ALA A 204 1.87 0.16 9.79
C ALA A 204 2.40 0.90 8.55
N PHE A 205 3.62 1.42 8.62
CA PHE A 205 4.30 1.99 7.47
C PHE A 205 4.49 0.94 6.36
N SER A 206 4.92 -0.27 6.71
CA SER A 206 5.04 -1.38 5.76
C SER A 206 3.69 -1.81 5.18
N LEU A 207 2.63 -1.87 6.01
CA LEU A 207 1.25 -2.09 5.57
C LEU A 207 0.78 -1.03 4.56
N SER A 208 1.15 0.23 4.78
CA SER A 208 0.80 1.34 3.90
C SER A 208 1.46 1.25 2.51
N SER A 209 2.66 0.67 2.43
CA SER A 209 3.28 0.37 1.14
C SER A 209 2.57 -0.80 0.46
N LEU A 210 2.28 -1.87 1.21
CA LEU A 210 1.61 -3.05 0.68
C LEU A 210 0.20 -2.77 0.15
N LEU A 211 -0.56 -1.90 0.81
CA LEU A 211 -1.89 -1.52 0.30
C LEU A 211 -1.81 -0.74 -1.02
N ILE A 212 -0.76 0.08 -1.23
CA ILE A 212 -0.51 0.73 -2.53
C ILE A 212 -0.13 -0.29 -3.59
N VAL A 213 0.79 -1.21 -3.26
CA VAL A 213 1.24 -2.27 -4.19
C VAL A 213 0.07 -3.19 -4.58
N SER A 214 -0.77 -3.57 -3.62
CA SER A 214 -2.00 -4.33 -3.87
C SER A 214 -2.99 -3.54 -4.74
N GLY A 215 -3.07 -2.23 -4.53
CA GLY A 215 -3.83 -1.31 -5.39
C GLY A 215 -3.38 -1.34 -6.85
N PHE A 216 -2.07 -1.46 -7.12
CA PHE A 216 -1.57 -1.61 -8.50
C PHE A 216 -2.08 -2.89 -9.18
N ILE A 217 -2.22 -4.00 -8.44
CA ILE A 217 -2.79 -5.25 -8.97
C ILE A 217 -4.23 -4.99 -9.43
N TYR A 218 -5.05 -4.35 -8.59
CA TYR A 218 -6.42 -4.04 -8.95
C TYR A 218 -6.48 -3.14 -10.18
N ILE A 219 -5.68 -2.06 -10.20
CA ILE A 219 -5.64 -1.08 -11.27
C ILE A 219 -5.31 -1.75 -12.61
N ILE A 220 -4.20 -2.50 -12.70
CA ILE A 220 -3.75 -3.06 -13.98
C ILE A 220 -4.68 -4.16 -14.53
N ASN A 221 -5.44 -4.83 -13.66
CA ASN A 221 -6.42 -5.82 -14.11
C ASN A 221 -7.74 -5.19 -14.56
N ASN A 222 -8.05 -3.97 -14.12
CA ASN A 222 -9.36 -3.36 -14.34
C ASN A 222 -9.33 -2.04 -15.13
N GLY A 223 -8.15 -1.52 -15.48
CA GLY A 223 -8.03 -0.30 -16.29
C GLY A 223 -6.60 -0.02 -16.75
N ASP A 224 -6.41 1.19 -17.23
CA ASP A 224 -5.13 1.68 -17.75
C ASP A 224 -4.55 2.72 -16.79
N LEU A 225 -3.22 2.70 -16.61
CA LEU A 225 -2.50 3.62 -15.72
C LEU A 225 -1.19 4.07 -16.38
N PHE A 226 -0.93 5.38 -16.43
CA PHE A 226 0.31 5.94 -17.03
C PHE A 226 0.59 5.48 -18.47
N GLY A 227 -0.46 5.19 -19.25
CA GLY A 227 -0.34 4.64 -20.60
C GLY A 227 0.03 3.16 -20.66
N ILE A 228 0.10 2.48 -19.51
CA ILE A 228 0.17 1.03 -19.40
C ILE A 228 -1.24 0.49 -19.52
N ARG A 229 -1.46 -0.40 -20.50
CA ARG A 229 -2.79 -0.96 -20.74
C ARG A 229 -3.13 -2.09 -19.78
N LYS A 230 -4.42 -2.31 -19.58
CA LYS A 230 -4.95 -3.45 -18.83
C LYS A 230 -4.29 -4.78 -19.27
N ALA A 231 -3.79 -5.54 -18.32
CA ALA A 231 -3.38 -6.92 -18.53
C ALA A 231 -3.77 -7.80 -17.36
N LYS A 232 -4.10 -9.06 -17.67
CA LYS A 232 -4.23 -10.09 -16.65
C LYS A 232 -2.86 -10.35 -16.03
N GLN A 233 -2.82 -10.30 -14.71
CA GLN A 233 -1.60 -10.60 -13.95
C GLN A 233 -1.41 -12.11 -13.77
N ASN A 234 -0.15 -12.52 -13.84
CA ASN A 234 0.25 -13.89 -13.57
C ASN A 234 -0.11 -14.28 -12.12
N GLY A 235 -0.71 -15.46 -11.94
CA GLY A 235 -1.16 -15.95 -10.65
C GLY A 235 -0.04 -16.06 -9.61
N MET A 236 1.17 -16.42 -10.03
CA MET A 236 2.35 -16.50 -9.16
C MET A 236 2.76 -15.13 -8.62
N LYS A 237 2.63 -14.05 -9.42
CA LYS A 237 2.91 -12.69 -8.94
C LYS A 237 1.94 -12.27 -7.85
N VAL A 238 0.66 -12.57 -8.05
CA VAL A 238 -0.40 -12.28 -7.09
C VAL A 238 -0.17 -13.08 -5.79
N LEU A 239 0.15 -14.38 -5.91
CA LEU A 239 0.47 -15.23 -4.77
C LEU A 239 1.69 -14.74 -3.98
N PHE A 240 2.73 -14.26 -4.66
CA PHE A 240 3.92 -13.69 -4.03
C PHE A 240 3.57 -12.46 -3.18
N ILE A 241 2.74 -11.55 -3.71
CA ILE A 241 2.30 -10.37 -2.96
C ILE A 241 1.46 -10.78 -1.75
N HIS A 242 0.53 -11.72 -1.91
CA HIS A 242 -0.25 -12.26 -0.79
C HIS A 242 0.62 -12.90 0.30
N PHE A 243 1.71 -13.57 -0.08
CA PHE A 243 2.62 -14.17 0.89
C PHE A 243 3.27 -13.11 1.79
N PHE A 244 3.80 -12.03 1.21
CA PHE A 244 4.35 -10.91 2.00
C PHE A 244 3.29 -10.22 2.82
N GLU A 245 2.10 -10.05 2.26
CA GLU A 245 0.98 -9.45 2.96
C GLU A 245 0.53 -10.28 4.16
N LEU A 246 0.48 -11.62 4.05
CA LEU A 246 0.14 -12.48 5.20
C LEU A 246 1.17 -12.37 6.32
N ILE A 247 2.47 -12.29 5.99
CA ILE A 247 3.54 -12.13 6.98
C ILE A 247 3.40 -10.79 7.69
N ILE A 248 3.32 -9.69 6.92
CA ILE A 248 3.28 -8.33 7.48
C ILE A 248 1.95 -8.09 8.18
N CYS A 249 0.81 -8.42 7.58
CA CYS A 249 -0.49 -8.29 8.24
C CYS A 249 -0.59 -9.17 9.48
N GLY A 250 -0.07 -10.40 9.45
CA GLY A 250 -0.08 -11.29 10.61
C GLY A 250 0.69 -10.69 11.79
N ALA A 251 1.92 -10.24 11.55
CA ALA A 251 2.73 -9.59 12.58
C ALA A 251 2.06 -8.30 13.10
N SER A 252 1.62 -7.42 12.22
CA SER A 252 0.94 -6.17 12.57
C SER A 252 -0.35 -6.41 13.36
N PHE A 253 -1.13 -7.42 12.99
CA PHE A 253 -2.38 -7.76 13.67
C PHE A 253 -2.13 -8.24 15.10
N CYS A 254 -1.12 -9.09 15.31
CA CYS A 254 -0.76 -9.55 16.65
C CYS A 254 -0.30 -8.40 17.55
N ILE A 255 0.55 -7.50 17.04
CA ILE A 255 1.03 -6.33 17.79
C ILE A 255 -0.14 -5.39 18.12
N TRP A 256 -0.98 -5.09 17.12
CA TRP A 256 -2.17 -4.26 17.31
C TRP A 256 -3.13 -4.85 18.34
N LEU A 257 -3.40 -6.16 18.27
CA LEU A 257 -4.29 -6.85 19.20
C LEU A 257 -3.76 -6.76 20.63
N PHE A 258 -2.46 -6.94 20.83
CA PHE A 258 -1.83 -6.81 22.13
C PHE A 258 -2.02 -5.40 22.70
N ILE A 259 -1.73 -4.36 21.91
CA ILE A 259 -1.90 -2.94 22.30
C ILE A 259 -3.36 -2.66 22.68
N VAL A 260 -4.33 -3.14 21.89
CA VAL A 260 -5.76 -2.93 22.18
C VAL A 260 -6.16 -3.65 23.46
N ILE A 261 -5.74 -4.90 23.68
CA ILE A 261 -6.06 -5.65 24.90
C ILE A 261 -5.44 -4.98 26.11
N GLU A 262 -4.17 -4.62 26.06
CA GLU A 262 -3.48 -3.94 27.15
C GLU A 262 -4.17 -2.63 27.51
N ALA A 263 -4.49 -1.80 26.50
CA ALA A 263 -5.20 -0.55 26.71
C ALA A 263 -6.58 -0.75 27.36
N LEU A 264 -7.32 -1.79 26.96
CA LEU A 264 -8.61 -2.12 27.55
C LEU A 264 -8.48 -2.61 29.00
N VAL A 265 -7.49 -3.45 29.29
CA VAL A 265 -7.22 -3.97 30.66
C VAL A 265 -6.72 -2.88 31.60
N LEU A 266 -5.97 -1.90 31.10
CA LEU A 266 -5.50 -0.78 31.93
C LEU A 266 -6.60 0.26 32.17
N HIS A 267 -7.57 0.38 31.27
CA HIS A 267 -8.65 1.36 31.36
C HIS A 267 -9.86 0.89 32.17
N TYR A 268 -10.12 -0.42 32.23
CA TYR A 268 -11.27 -1.03 32.93
C TYR A 268 -10.84 -1.98 34.04
#